data_AF-A0A7Y1VTZ2-F1
#
_entry.id   AF-A0A7Y1VTZ2-F1
#
_cell.length_a   1.000
_cell.length_b   1.000
_cell.length_c   1.000
_cell.angle_alpha   90.00
_cell.angle_beta   90.00
_cell.angle_gamma   90.00
#
_symmetry.space_group_name_H-M   'P 1'
#
loop_
_entity.id
_entity.type
_entity.pdbx_description
1 polymer ?
#
loop_
_entity_poly.entity_id
_entity_poly.type
_entity_poly.pdbx_seq_one_letter_code
_entity_poly.pdbx_strand_id
1 'polypeptide(L)'
;PLYDRSSRQYPTYNMAIPDQFGIDQFQKEFEEKWMSGGDSMPQLITVIIPNDHGAGDRPEAGYPFRESYMADNDLAVGRIVEYLSQTPYWKNMLIVITEDDAQNGVDHVDAHRSLLMMISPWVKRDFVSHVHVSFGSIFKTFWNLLGLPYLNQYDAGASDLADFFTNEADYTPYQALPVDRRMFDPQKALDPFDEQFDWKALDESPALDNVEDMIRDSKEREEYRLEDREKK
;
A
#
# COMPACT_ATOMS: atom_id res chain seq x y z
N PRO A 1 20.02 -7.94 -12.61
CA PRO A 1 18.78 -7.91 -13.43
C PRO A 1 17.55 -8.02 -12.53
N LEU A 2 16.52 -7.18 -12.73
CA LEU A 2 15.28 -7.24 -11.95
C LEU A 2 14.44 -8.49 -12.27
N TYR A 3 14.57 -9.02 -13.50
CA TYR A 3 13.78 -10.16 -13.99
C TYR A 3 13.81 -11.38 -13.04
N ASP A 4 14.98 -11.78 -12.55
CA ASP A 4 15.11 -12.94 -11.63
C ASP A 4 14.82 -12.58 -10.16
N ARG A 5 14.55 -11.31 -9.87
CA ARG A 5 14.32 -10.76 -8.52
C ARG A 5 12.91 -10.20 -8.32
N SER A 6 12.04 -10.39 -9.30
CA SER A 6 10.62 -10.03 -9.24
C SER A 6 9.77 -11.30 -9.18
N SER A 7 8.66 -11.22 -8.44
CA SER A 7 7.68 -12.30 -8.40
C SER A 7 7.10 -12.57 -9.79
N ARG A 8 6.74 -13.82 -10.04
CA ARG A 8 5.96 -14.27 -11.20
C ARG A 8 4.54 -14.68 -10.85
N GLN A 9 4.22 -14.70 -9.56
CA GLN A 9 2.93 -15.16 -9.03
C GLN A 9 2.13 -14.00 -8.43
N TYR A 10 2.80 -12.97 -7.92
CA TYR A 10 2.16 -11.78 -7.37
C TYR A 10 1.48 -10.97 -8.49
N PRO A 11 0.19 -10.63 -8.35
CA PRO A 11 -0.52 -9.85 -9.36
C PRO A 11 0.06 -8.44 -9.48
N THR A 12 0.10 -7.91 -10.70
CA THR A 12 0.38 -6.49 -10.95
C THR A 12 -0.90 -5.67 -10.81
N TYR A 13 -0.80 -4.34 -10.92
CA TYR A 13 -1.94 -3.43 -10.86
C TYR A 13 -3.11 -3.92 -11.73
N ASN A 14 -4.23 -4.27 -11.07
CA ASN A 14 -5.50 -4.59 -11.68
C ASN A 14 -6.59 -4.56 -10.61
N MET A 15 -7.55 -3.65 -10.74
CA MET A 15 -8.60 -3.44 -9.74
C MET A 15 -9.62 -4.58 -9.69
N ALA A 16 -9.61 -5.52 -10.64
CA ALA A 16 -10.43 -6.74 -10.59
C ALA A 16 -9.84 -7.86 -9.73
N ILE A 17 -8.58 -7.73 -9.33
CA ILE A 17 -7.94 -8.67 -8.42
C ILE A 17 -8.04 -8.10 -7.00
N PRO A 18 -8.67 -8.81 -6.04
CA PRO A 18 -8.68 -8.37 -4.65
C PRO A 18 -7.25 -8.39 -4.10
N ASP A 19 -6.92 -7.39 -3.29
CA ASP A 19 -5.64 -7.33 -2.62
C ASP A 19 -5.45 -8.55 -1.71
N GLN A 20 -6.54 -9.11 -1.19
CA GLN A 20 -6.54 -10.38 -0.46
C GLN A 20 -5.86 -11.52 -1.24
N PHE A 21 -6.12 -11.64 -2.54
CA PHE A 21 -5.47 -12.64 -3.38
C PHE A 21 -3.98 -12.33 -3.53
N GLY A 22 -3.62 -11.05 -3.70
CA GLY A 22 -2.23 -10.61 -3.72
C GLY A 22 -1.48 -11.00 -2.44
N ILE A 23 -2.09 -10.77 -1.27
CA ILE A 23 -1.50 -11.15 0.01
C ILE A 23 -1.37 -12.66 0.16
N ASP A 24 -2.32 -13.45 -0.32
CA ASP A 24 -2.19 -14.92 -0.33
C ASP A 24 -0.99 -15.38 -1.17
N GLN A 25 -0.79 -14.79 -2.37
CA GLN A 25 0.37 -15.09 -3.22
C GLN A 25 1.67 -14.64 -2.57
N PHE A 26 1.68 -13.46 -1.94
CA PHE A 26 2.85 -12.96 -1.21
C PHE A 26 3.25 -13.90 -0.10
N GLN A 27 2.32 -14.29 0.79
CA GLN A 27 2.60 -15.17 1.91
C GLN A 27 3.10 -16.53 1.44
N LYS A 28 2.46 -17.11 0.42
CA LYS A 28 2.89 -18.38 -0.18
C LYS A 28 4.33 -18.30 -0.72
N GLU A 29 4.64 -17.28 -1.51
CA GLU A 29 5.98 -17.13 -2.09
C GLU A 29 7.03 -16.79 -1.02
N PHE A 30 6.67 -16.00 -0.01
CA PHE A 30 7.53 -15.70 1.14
C PHE A 30 7.89 -16.98 1.91
N GLU A 31 6.91 -17.83 2.19
CA GLU A 31 7.10 -19.13 2.86
C GLU A 31 8.04 -20.05 2.06
N GLU A 32 7.77 -20.19 0.76
CA GLU A 32 8.55 -21.03 -0.15
C GLU A 32 10.01 -20.57 -0.24
N LYS A 33 10.24 -19.26 -0.31
CA LYS A 33 11.59 -18.71 -0.53
C LYS A 33 12.39 -18.57 0.76
N TRP A 34 11.80 -18.03 1.82
CA TRP A 34 12.57 -17.47 2.95
C TRP A 34 12.24 -18.06 4.31
N MET A 35 11.22 -18.90 4.40
CA MET A 35 10.88 -19.61 5.64
C MET A 35 11.25 -21.10 5.57
N SER A 36 11.14 -21.71 4.39
CA SER A 36 11.42 -23.13 4.17
C SER A 36 12.92 -23.49 4.04
N GLY A 37 13.83 -22.53 4.31
CA GLY A 37 15.28 -22.73 4.24
C GLY A 37 15.87 -22.75 2.82
N GLY A 38 15.14 -22.23 1.83
CA GLY A 38 15.61 -22.11 0.44
C GLY A 38 16.64 -21.00 0.24
N ASP A 39 16.35 -19.80 0.75
CA ASP A 39 17.20 -18.61 0.69
C ASP A 39 16.96 -17.73 1.93
N SER A 40 17.76 -16.68 2.10
CA SER A 40 17.52 -15.60 3.07
C SER A 40 16.71 -14.47 2.47
N MET A 41 15.83 -13.84 3.26
CA MET A 41 15.09 -12.65 2.84
C MET A 41 16.06 -11.54 2.38
N PRO A 42 15.81 -10.88 1.23
CA PRO A 42 16.64 -9.77 0.75
C PRO A 42 16.51 -8.55 1.68
N GLN A 43 17.50 -7.66 1.64
CA GLN A 43 17.52 -6.44 2.48
C GLN A 43 16.44 -5.41 2.13
N LEU A 44 15.83 -5.51 0.93
CA LEU A 44 14.75 -4.65 0.49
C LEU A 44 13.76 -5.47 -0.34
N ILE A 45 12.48 -5.32 -0.03
CA ILE A 45 11.35 -5.83 -0.80
C ILE A 45 10.40 -4.67 -1.05
N THR A 46 9.88 -4.59 -2.27
CA THR A 46 8.82 -3.66 -2.64
C THR A 46 7.56 -4.48 -2.96
N VAL A 47 6.43 -4.09 -2.39
CA VAL A 47 5.12 -4.71 -2.61
C VAL A 47 4.14 -3.58 -2.97
N ILE A 48 3.23 -3.84 -3.91
CA ILE A 48 2.14 -2.92 -4.26
C ILE A 48 0.82 -3.57 -3.85
N ILE A 49 -0.07 -2.81 -3.22
CA ILE A 49 -1.40 -3.24 -2.76
C ILE A 49 -2.40 -2.29 -3.43
N PRO A 50 -2.77 -2.54 -4.70
CA PRO A 50 -3.29 -1.51 -5.59
C PRO A 50 -4.74 -1.06 -5.35
N ASN A 51 -5.54 -1.73 -4.52
CA ASN A 51 -6.98 -1.39 -4.49
C ASN A 51 -7.29 -0.05 -3.82
N ASP A 52 -6.35 0.62 -3.16
CA ASP A 52 -6.54 2.02 -2.70
C ASP A 52 -6.79 3.02 -3.84
N HIS A 53 -6.38 2.70 -5.08
CA HIS A 53 -6.70 3.52 -6.26
C HIS A 53 -8.23 3.59 -6.52
N GLY A 54 -8.95 2.52 -6.19
CA GLY A 54 -10.38 2.37 -6.38
C GLY A 54 -10.84 2.24 -7.84
N ALA A 55 -12.02 1.63 -8.02
CA ALA A 55 -12.69 1.53 -9.30
C ALA A 55 -14.22 1.69 -9.13
N GLY A 56 -14.97 1.53 -10.22
CA GLY A 56 -16.44 1.61 -10.18
C GLY A 56 -17.08 0.45 -9.40
N ASP A 57 -18.31 0.66 -8.91
CA ASP A 57 -19.03 -0.32 -8.11
C ASP A 57 -19.25 -1.64 -8.88
N ARG A 58 -18.91 -2.75 -8.24
CA ARG A 58 -19.15 -4.13 -8.71
C ARG A 58 -19.71 -4.99 -7.58
N PRO A 59 -20.99 -4.80 -7.21
CA PRO A 59 -21.61 -5.52 -6.09
C PRO A 59 -21.50 -7.04 -6.20
N GLU A 60 -21.60 -7.58 -7.42
CA GLU A 60 -21.51 -9.02 -7.66
C GLU A 60 -20.11 -9.59 -7.43
N ALA A 61 -19.07 -8.76 -7.56
CA ALA A 61 -17.68 -9.14 -7.31
C ALA A 61 -17.18 -8.76 -5.90
N GLY A 62 -18.08 -8.44 -4.96
CA GLY A 62 -17.71 -8.09 -3.58
C GLY A 62 -17.34 -6.62 -3.35
N TYR A 63 -17.48 -5.76 -4.37
CA TYR A 63 -17.21 -4.31 -4.28
C TYR A 63 -18.51 -3.50 -4.46
N PRO A 64 -19.45 -3.54 -3.50
CA PRO A 64 -20.72 -2.82 -3.64
C PRO A 64 -20.57 -1.29 -3.68
N PHE A 65 -19.45 -0.76 -3.18
CA PHE A 65 -19.15 0.67 -3.13
C PHE A 65 -17.69 0.91 -3.51
N ARG A 66 -17.36 2.14 -3.91
CA ARG A 66 -15.94 2.55 -4.06
C ARG A 66 -15.17 2.34 -2.76
N GLU A 67 -15.77 2.62 -1.60
CA GLU A 67 -15.17 2.42 -0.27
C GLU A 67 -14.82 0.96 0.04
N SER A 68 -15.44 0.00 -0.66
CA SER A 68 -15.10 -1.42 -0.53
C SER A 68 -13.65 -1.71 -0.92
N TYR A 69 -13.11 -0.96 -1.89
CA TYR A 69 -11.73 -1.10 -2.33
C TYR A 69 -10.73 -0.64 -1.25
N MET A 70 -11.04 0.45 -0.55
CA MET A 70 -10.24 0.93 0.59
C MET A 70 -10.30 -0.05 1.77
N ALA A 71 -11.47 -0.68 1.98
CA ALA A 71 -11.62 -1.71 3.00
C ALA A 71 -10.87 -3.02 2.65
N ASP A 72 -10.74 -3.34 1.37
CA ASP A 72 -9.89 -4.43 0.88
C ASP A 72 -8.40 -4.13 1.11
N ASN A 73 -7.94 -2.96 0.68
CA ASN A 73 -6.57 -2.50 0.86
C ASN A 73 -6.17 -2.45 2.35
N ASP A 74 -6.99 -1.86 3.23
CA ASP A 74 -6.74 -1.80 4.68
C ASP A 74 -6.59 -3.20 5.30
N LEU A 75 -7.48 -4.12 4.93
CA LEU A 75 -7.39 -5.51 5.37
C LEU A 75 -6.11 -6.18 4.84
N ALA A 76 -5.74 -5.95 3.58
CA ALA A 76 -4.53 -6.50 2.98
C ALA A 76 -3.26 -5.98 3.66
N VAL A 77 -3.18 -4.68 3.91
CA VAL A 77 -2.11 -4.03 4.69
C VAL A 77 -2.04 -4.65 6.09
N GLY A 78 -3.19 -4.82 6.76
CA GLY A 78 -3.25 -5.46 8.07
C GLY A 78 -2.70 -6.89 8.04
N ARG A 79 -3.10 -7.70 7.06
CA ARG A 79 -2.69 -9.10 6.91
C ARG A 79 -1.20 -9.26 6.58
N ILE A 80 -0.63 -8.42 5.71
CA ILE A 80 0.79 -8.49 5.40
C ILE A 80 1.64 -8.09 6.61
N VAL A 81 1.25 -7.06 7.36
CA VAL A 81 1.95 -6.64 8.58
C VAL A 81 1.83 -7.69 9.68
N GLU A 82 0.63 -8.27 9.88
CA GLU A 82 0.41 -9.37 10.82
C GLU A 82 1.34 -10.54 10.51
N TYR A 83 1.33 -11.03 9.27
CA TYR A 83 2.19 -12.12 8.82
C TYR A 83 3.68 -11.81 9.06
N LEU A 84 4.17 -10.69 8.53
CA LEU A 84 5.57 -10.30 8.63
C LEU A 84 6.04 -10.13 10.08
N SER A 85 5.18 -9.58 10.95
CA SER A 85 5.50 -9.37 12.37
C SER A 85 5.64 -10.67 13.18
N GLN A 86 5.13 -11.78 12.65
CA GLN A 86 5.28 -13.12 13.26
C GLN A 86 6.48 -13.88 12.72
N THR A 87 7.14 -13.38 11.66
CA THR A 87 8.33 -14.03 11.11
C THR A 87 9.57 -13.81 11.99
N PRO A 88 10.60 -14.68 11.88
CA PRO A 88 11.89 -14.47 12.54
C PRO A 88 12.59 -13.16 12.11
N TYR A 89 12.21 -12.58 10.97
CA TYR A 89 12.79 -11.36 10.43
C TYR A 89 12.30 -10.09 11.14
N TRP A 90 11.14 -10.14 11.83
CA TRP A 90 10.47 -8.97 12.43
C TRP A 90 11.40 -8.10 13.30
N LYS A 91 12.28 -8.73 14.08
CA LYS A 91 13.21 -8.02 15.00
C LYS A 91 14.10 -6.98 14.32
N ASN A 92 14.38 -7.15 13.03
CA ASN A 92 15.23 -6.26 12.23
C ASN A 92 14.49 -5.69 11.01
N MET A 93 13.16 -5.68 11.05
CA MET A 93 12.34 -5.25 9.92
C MET A 93 11.88 -3.81 10.09
N LEU A 94 11.84 -3.09 8.97
CA LEU A 94 11.12 -1.85 8.82
C LEU A 94 10.18 -2.00 7.61
N ILE A 95 8.90 -1.75 7.83
CA ILE A 95 7.89 -1.63 6.78
C ILE A 95 7.59 -0.14 6.64
N VAL A 96 7.70 0.38 5.43
CA VAL A 96 7.36 1.77 5.09
C VAL A 96 6.23 1.70 4.08
N ILE A 97 5.11 2.34 4.40
CA ILE A 97 3.93 2.40 3.53
C ILE A 97 3.77 3.85 3.08
N THR A 98 3.62 4.05 1.78
CA THR A 98 3.39 5.35 1.15
C THR A 98 2.61 5.10 -0.13
N GLU A 99 1.85 6.10 -0.55
CA GLU A 99 1.21 6.11 -1.88
C GLU A 99 2.23 6.51 -2.95
N ASP A 100 1.93 6.21 -4.21
CA ASP A 100 2.69 6.68 -5.37
C ASP A 100 2.42 8.15 -5.71
N ASP A 101 1.18 8.62 -5.50
CA ASP A 101 0.80 10.04 -5.56
C ASP A 101 -0.28 10.46 -4.53
N ALA A 102 -0.84 11.66 -4.66
CA ALA A 102 -1.92 12.17 -3.78
C ALA A 102 -3.32 12.02 -4.39
N GLN A 103 -3.40 11.32 -5.52
CA GLN A 103 -4.54 11.14 -6.40
C GLN A 103 -5.30 12.46 -6.65
N ASN A 104 -6.63 12.42 -6.50
CA ASN A 104 -7.52 13.57 -6.55
C ASN A 104 -7.79 14.15 -5.15
N GLY A 105 -6.91 13.88 -4.18
CA GLY A 105 -7.01 14.36 -2.81
C GLY A 105 -6.96 15.88 -2.74
N VAL A 106 -7.87 16.47 -1.97
CA VAL A 106 -7.79 17.89 -1.61
C VAL A 106 -7.29 17.99 -0.18
N ASP A 107 -6.16 18.66 -0.01
CA ASP A 107 -5.54 18.85 1.29
C ASP A 107 -5.41 20.34 1.58
N HIS A 108 -5.67 20.71 2.84
CA HIS A 108 -5.69 22.12 3.27
C HIS A 108 -4.29 22.73 3.43
N VAL A 109 -3.23 21.91 3.45
CA VAL A 109 -1.83 22.36 3.54
C VAL A 109 -1.20 22.37 2.16
N ASP A 110 -1.22 21.24 1.45
CA ASP A 110 -0.69 21.11 0.09
C ASP A 110 -1.35 19.92 -0.63
N ALA A 111 -1.85 20.13 -1.84
CA ALA A 111 -2.55 19.10 -2.62
C ALA A 111 -1.71 17.86 -2.94
N HIS A 112 -0.38 17.93 -2.85
CA HIS A 112 0.52 16.79 -3.05
C HIS A 112 0.89 16.08 -1.73
N ARG A 113 0.33 16.51 -0.59
CA ARG A 113 0.56 15.82 0.68
C ARG A 113 -0.06 14.43 0.62
N SER A 114 0.77 13.42 0.88
CA SER A 114 0.37 12.01 0.87
C SER A 114 0.58 11.35 2.25
N LEU A 115 0.22 10.08 2.34
CA LEU A 115 0.30 9.26 3.53
C LEU A 115 1.69 8.62 3.65
N LEU A 116 2.23 8.57 4.88
CA LEU A 116 3.46 7.86 5.21
C LEU A 116 3.28 7.15 6.55
N MET A 117 3.42 5.83 6.56
CA MET A 117 3.42 5.01 7.78
C MET A 117 4.72 4.25 7.93
N MET A 118 5.21 4.18 9.17
CA MET A 118 6.42 3.49 9.56
C MET A 118 6.05 2.40 10.58
N ILE A 119 6.35 1.15 10.28
CA ILE A 119 5.98 0.00 11.11
C ILE A 119 7.23 -0.86 11.36
N SER A 120 7.64 -0.95 12.63
CA SER A 120 8.84 -1.67 13.06
C SER A 120 8.85 -1.83 14.57
N PRO A 121 9.55 -2.82 15.15
CA PRO A 121 9.86 -2.81 16.57
C PRO A 121 10.59 -1.55 17.03
N TRP A 122 11.33 -0.89 16.13
CA TRP A 122 12.20 0.24 16.44
C TRP A 122 11.55 1.61 16.16
N VAL A 123 10.27 1.63 15.78
CA VAL A 123 9.52 2.87 15.54
C VAL A 123 8.65 3.20 16.76
N LYS A 124 8.58 4.48 17.13
CA LYS A 124 7.76 4.97 18.24
C LYS A 124 6.28 4.64 18.01
N ARG A 125 5.61 4.06 19.01
CA ARG A 125 4.17 3.82 18.99
C ARG A 125 3.40 5.12 19.28
N ASP A 126 2.20 5.21 18.72
CA ASP A 126 1.28 6.36 18.89
C ASP A 126 1.95 7.72 18.63
N PHE A 127 2.88 7.74 17.67
CA PHE A 127 3.70 8.91 17.36
C PHE A 127 3.36 9.45 15.98
N VAL A 128 3.14 10.76 15.92
CA VAL A 128 2.95 11.51 14.67
C VAL A 128 4.14 12.45 14.52
N SER A 129 4.92 12.26 13.46
CA SER A 129 5.97 13.21 13.11
C SER A 129 5.37 14.49 12.52
N HIS A 130 5.99 15.61 12.84
CA HIS A 130 5.70 16.92 12.22
C HIS A 130 6.88 17.43 11.38
N VAL A 131 7.89 16.58 11.14
CA VAL A 131 9.00 16.90 10.25
C VAL A 131 8.48 16.91 8.82
N HIS A 132 8.83 17.93 8.06
CA HIS A 132 8.53 17.97 6.63
C HIS A 132 9.42 16.95 5.90
N VAL A 133 8.78 15.98 5.27
CA VAL A 133 9.42 14.86 4.57
C VAL A 133 8.86 14.75 3.15
N SER A 134 9.63 14.14 2.26
CA SER A 134 9.21 13.85 0.88
C SER A 134 9.66 12.43 0.49
N PHE A 135 9.38 11.99 -0.74
CA PHE A 135 9.95 10.73 -1.25
C PHE A 135 11.46 10.67 -1.12
N GLY A 136 12.16 11.80 -1.29
CA GLY A 136 13.61 11.89 -1.06
C GLY A 136 14.01 11.51 0.37
N SER A 137 13.16 11.78 1.36
CA SER A 137 13.39 11.41 2.76
C SER A 137 13.24 9.91 3.04
N ILE A 138 12.33 9.25 2.32
CA ILE A 138 12.19 7.79 2.38
C ILE A 138 13.47 7.15 1.83
N PHE A 139 13.91 7.57 0.64
CA PHE A 139 15.16 7.05 0.07
C PHE A 139 16.39 7.40 0.91
N LYS A 140 16.48 8.62 1.46
CA LYS A 140 17.52 9.02 2.45
C LYS A 140 17.63 8.00 3.57
N THR A 141 16.50 7.61 4.12
CA THR A 141 16.42 6.62 5.20
C THR A 141 16.88 5.24 4.72
N PHE A 142 16.49 4.80 3.52
CA PHE A 142 16.94 3.54 2.95
C PHE A 142 18.45 3.50 2.68
N TRP A 143 19.04 4.56 2.11
CA TRP A 143 20.49 4.64 1.93
C TRP A 143 21.23 4.53 3.26
N ASN A 144 20.76 5.24 4.28
CA ASN A 144 21.35 5.20 5.62
C ASN A 144 21.25 3.79 6.24
N LEU A 145 20.08 3.15 6.20
CA LEU A 145 19.86 1.82 6.80
C LEU A 145 20.61 0.71 6.06
N LEU A 146 20.70 0.80 4.73
CA LEU A 146 21.38 -0.20 3.89
C LEU A 146 22.90 0.06 3.76
N GLY A 147 23.41 1.16 4.34
CA GLY A 147 24.83 1.53 4.22
C GLY A 147 25.26 1.87 2.80
N LEU A 148 24.33 2.38 1.99
CA LEU A 148 24.55 2.72 0.58
C LEU A 148 24.91 4.21 0.42
N PRO A 149 25.76 4.59 -0.55
CA PRO A 149 26.02 5.99 -0.86
C PRO A 149 24.79 6.65 -1.51
N TYR A 150 24.62 7.94 -1.24
CA TYR A 150 23.63 8.77 -1.96
C TYR A 150 24.02 8.92 -3.43
N LEU A 151 23.04 8.98 -4.35
CA LEU A 151 23.35 9.09 -5.78
C LEU A 151 23.77 10.51 -6.16
N ASN A 152 23.21 11.52 -5.49
CA ASN A 152 23.47 12.94 -5.78
C ASN A 152 23.30 13.85 -4.55
N GLN A 153 23.50 15.16 -4.73
CA GLN A 153 23.41 16.14 -3.65
C GLN A 153 21.97 16.33 -3.11
N TYR A 154 20.94 16.14 -3.93
CA TYR A 154 19.55 16.23 -3.48
C TYR A 154 19.23 15.11 -2.49
N ASP A 155 19.65 13.88 -2.81
CA ASP A 155 19.56 12.73 -1.91
C ASP A 155 20.36 12.96 -0.62
N ALA A 156 21.55 13.56 -0.73
CA ALA A 156 22.38 13.86 0.43
C ALA A 156 21.76 14.96 1.33
N GLY A 157 21.08 15.94 0.74
CA GLY A 157 20.48 17.08 1.42
C GLY A 157 19.03 16.89 1.89
N ALA A 158 18.36 15.80 1.53
CA ALA A 158 17.02 15.49 2.00
C ALA A 158 17.00 15.26 3.53
N SER A 159 15.92 15.70 4.20
CA SER A 159 15.60 15.27 5.57
C SER A 159 15.50 13.75 5.63
N ASP A 160 15.80 13.13 6.77
CA ASP A 160 15.55 11.69 6.99
C ASP A 160 14.32 11.47 7.89
N LEU A 161 14.01 10.20 8.16
CA LEU A 161 12.91 9.77 9.03
C LEU A 161 13.41 9.37 10.43
N ALA A 162 14.57 9.90 10.88
CA ALA A 162 15.20 9.47 12.13
C ALA A 162 14.34 9.74 13.38
N ASP A 163 13.45 10.74 13.33
CA ASP A 163 12.59 11.11 14.45
C ASP A 163 11.49 10.06 14.74
N PHE A 164 11.17 9.18 13.79
CA PHE A 164 10.29 8.02 14.02
C PHE A 164 10.93 6.96 14.92
N PHE A 165 12.26 6.87 14.94
CA PHE A 165 12.96 5.76 15.60
C PHE A 165 13.15 5.97 17.11
N THR A 166 13.21 4.84 17.82
CA THR A 166 13.52 4.75 19.24
C THR A 166 14.60 3.70 19.48
N ASN A 167 15.31 3.80 20.61
CA ASN A 167 16.28 2.81 21.05
C ASN A 167 15.64 1.69 21.90
N GLU A 168 14.34 1.79 22.20
CA GLU A 168 13.58 0.81 22.97
C GLU A 168 12.65 0.05 22.02
N ALA A 169 13.02 -1.19 21.69
CA ALA A 169 12.25 -2.00 20.76
C ALA A 169 11.00 -2.61 21.39
N ASP A 170 9.90 -2.63 20.64
CA ASP A 170 8.69 -3.38 20.96
C ASP A 170 8.48 -4.51 19.94
N TYR A 171 8.78 -5.74 20.34
CA TYR A 171 8.65 -6.92 19.47
C TYR A 171 7.25 -7.51 19.41
N THR A 172 6.24 -6.88 20.03
CA THR A 172 4.86 -7.37 20.01
C THR A 172 4.36 -7.48 18.56
N PRO A 173 3.97 -8.68 18.09
CA PRO A 173 3.41 -8.83 16.75
C PRO A 173 2.14 -8.00 16.58
N TYR A 174 1.87 -7.60 15.34
CA TYR A 174 0.62 -6.96 14.97
C TYR A 174 -0.47 -8.02 14.76
N GLN A 175 -1.70 -7.68 15.12
CA GLN A 175 -2.88 -8.50 14.84
C GLN A 175 -3.82 -7.71 13.95
N ALA A 176 -4.15 -8.27 12.78
CA ALA A 176 -5.03 -7.61 11.84
C ALA A 176 -6.46 -7.56 12.38
N LEU A 177 -7.16 -6.45 12.10
CA LEU A 177 -8.57 -6.32 12.44
C LEU A 177 -9.44 -6.87 11.31
N PRO A 178 -10.57 -7.53 11.62
CA PRO A 178 -11.49 -7.97 10.60
C PRO A 178 -12.17 -6.76 9.94
N VAL A 179 -12.41 -6.86 8.64
CA VAL A 179 -13.20 -5.88 7.89
C VAL A 179 -14.69 -5.97 8.23
N ASP A 180 -15.40 -4.84 8.18
CA ASP A 180 -16.86 -4.83 8.25
C ASP A 180 -17.45 -5.42 6.96
N ARG A 181 -18.07 -6.58 7.06
CA ARG A 181 -18.68 -7.30 5.93
C ARG A 181 -19.78 -6.52 5.20
N ARG A 182 -20.33 -5.48 5.81
CA ARG A 182 -21.29 -4.58 5.14
C ARG A 182 -20.60 -3.66 4.14
N MET A 183 -19.32 -3.37 4.34
CA MET A 183 -18.48 -2.55 3.47
C MET A 183 -17.75 -3.39 2.44
N PHE A 184 -17.18 -4.53 2.84
CA PHE A 184 -16.44 -5.42 1.96
C PHE A 184 -16.51 -6.87 2.47
N ASP A 185 -16.86 -7.81 1.60
CA ASP A 185 -16.86 -9.25 1.92
C ASP A 185 -15.68 -9.92 1.18
N PRO A 186 -14.57 -10.24 1.89
CA PRO A 186 -13.40 -10.87 1.29
C PRO A 186 -13.69 -12.19 0.60
N GLN A 187 -14.61 -13.00 1.15
CA GLN A 187 -14.95 -14.29 0.56
C GLN A 187 -15.61 -14.08 -0.79
N LYS A 188 -16.60 -13.18 -0.86
CA LYS A 188 -17.28 -12.85 -2.11
C LYS A 188 -16.32 -12.28 -3.17
N ALA A 189 -15.32 -11.51 -2.74
CA ALA A 189 -14.30 -10.97 -3.65
C ALA A 189 -13.33 -12.04 -4.18
N LEU A 190 -13.10 -13.12 -3.41
CA LEU A 190 -12.25 -14.25 -3.79
C LEU A 190 -13.00 -15.34 -4.58
N ASP A 191 -14.31 -15.51 -4.38
CA ASP A 191 -15.12 -16.55 -5.06
C ASP A 191 -14.93 -16.61 -6.60
N PRO A 192 -14.77 -15.49 -7.34
CA PRO A 192 -14.49 -15.56 -8.78
C PRO A 192 -13.18 -16.30 -9.13
N PHE A 193 -12.23 -16.38 -8.21
CA PHE A 193 -10.93 -17.04 -8.43
C PHE A 193 -10.96 -18.55 -8.18
N ASP A 194 -12.09 -19.09 -7.70
CA ASP A 194 -12.22 -20.50 -7.33
C ASP A 194 -12.61 -21.44 -8.48
N GLU A 195 -12.84 -20.94 -9.72
CA GLU A 195 -12.79 -21.70 -11.01
C GLU A 195 -13.38 -20.91 -12.19
N GLN A 196 -14.20 -19.87 -11.96
CA GLN A 196 -14.92 -19.08 -12.98
C GLN A 196 -14.57 -17.60 -12.93
N PHE A 197 -13.29 -17.27 -13.13
CA PHE A 197 -12.84 -15.89 -13.10
C PHE A 197 -13.44 -15.09 -14.27
N ASP A 198 -14.03 -13.93 -13.97
CA ASP A 198 -14.58 -13.03 -14.97
C ASP A 198 -13.45 -12.30 -15.70
N TRP A 199 -12.95 -12.93 -16.77
CA TRP A 199 -11.91 -12.35 -17.64
C TRP A 199 -12.32 -11.01 -18.25
N LYS A 200 -13.62 -10.71 -18.36
CA LYS A 200 -14.10 -9.41 -18.86
C LYS A 200 -13.84 -8.30 -17.84
N ALA A 201 -13.98 -8.59 -16.55
CA ALA A 201 -13.64 -7.65 -15.48
C ALA A 201 -12.14 -7.29 -15.46
N LEU A 202 -11.27 -8.22 -15.86
CA LEU A 202 -9.84 -7.97 -16.01
C LEU A 202 -9.56 -6.94 -17.11
N ASP A 203 -10.21 -7.10 -18.28
CA ASP A 203 -10.09 -6.19 -19.43
C ASP A 203 -10.75 -4.83 -19.16
N GLU A 204 -11.79 -4.80 -18.32
CA GLU A 204 -12.55 -3.59 -17.96
C GLU A 204 -11.99 -2.85 -16.74
N SER A 205 -10.93 -3.37 -16.09
CA SER A 205 -10.25 -2.66 -14.99
C SER A 205 -9.75 -1.30 -15.49
N PRO A 206 -9.94 -0.21 -14.71
CA PRO A 206 -9.34 1.08 -15.06
C PRO A 206 -7.83 0.93 -15.22
N ALA A 207 -7.26 1.65 -16.17
CA ALA A 207 -5.82 1.73 -16.34
C ALA A 207 -5.22 2.62 -15.24
N LEU A 208 -4.01 2.27 -14.79
CA LEU A 208 -3.25 3.11 -13.88
C LEU A 208 -3.00 4.48 -14.54
N ASP A 209 -3.21 5.56 -13.78
CA ASP A 209 -2.99 6.96 -14.19
C ASP A 209 -3.69 7.39 -15.49
N ASN A 210 -4.94 6.92 -15.69
CA ASN A 210 -5.73 7.35 -16.83
C ASN A 210 -6.23 8.79 -16.64
N VAL A 211 -5.75 9.72 -17.48
CA VAL A 211 -6.09 11.15 -17.42
C VAL A 211 -7.60 11.42 -17.54
N GLU A 212 -8.32 10.67 -18.38
CA GLU A 212 -9.77 10.86 -18.55
C GLU A 212 -10.53 10.47 -17.28
N ASP A 213 -10.14 9.36 -16.65
CA ASP A 213 -10.70 8.91 -15.38
C ASP A 213 -10.36 9.89 -14.25
N MET A 214 -9.13 10.40 -14.20
CA MET A 214 -8.71 11.43 -13.24
C MET A 214 -9.55 12.70 -13.36
N ILE A 215 -9.77 13.19 -14.59
CA ILE A 215 -10.64 14.36 -14.85
C ILE A 215 -12.10 14.04 -14.49
N ARG A 216 -12.55 12.80 -14.74
CA ARG A 216 -13.91 12.39 -14.38
C ARG A 216 -14.16 12.42 -12.88
N ASP A 217 -13.20 11.91 -12.12
CA ASP A 217 -13.31 11.75 -10.68
C ASP A 217 -12.85 12.99 -9.91
N SER A 218 -12.31 14.00 -10.60
CA SER A 218 -11.88 15.25 -10.00
C SER A 218 -13.07 16.04 -9.43
N LYS A 219 -12.98 16.36 -8.13
CA LYS A 219 -13.91 17.25 -7.45
C LYS A 219 -13.77 18.72 -7.88
N GLU A 220 -12.82 19.04 -8.77
CA GLU A 220 -12.59 20.40 -9.27
C GLU A 220 -13.44 20.79 -10.48
N ARG A 221 -14.36 19.93 -10.94
CA ARG A 221 -15.28 20.29 -12.02
C ARG A 221 -16.03 21.58 -11.67
N GLU A 222 -16.15 22.45 -12.67
CA GLU A 222 -16.73 23.78 -12.50
C GLU A 222 -18.14 23.73 -11.90
N GLU A 223 -18.93 22.72 -12.27
CA GLU A 223 -20.26 22.44 -11.73
C GLU A 223 -20.25 22.23 -10.20
N TYR A 224 -19.36 21.38 -9.67
CA TYR A 224 -19.26 21.13 -8.23
C TYR A 224 -18.71 22.33 -7.46
N ARG A 225 -17.77 23.07 -8.05
CA ARG A 225 -17.24 24.32 -7.47
C ARG A 225 -18.31 25.40 -7.33
N LEU A 226 -19.24 25.48 -8.28
CA LEU A 226 -20.35 26.43 -8.24
C LEU A 226 -21.34 26.03 -7.14
N GLU A 227 -21.71 24.76 -7.04
CA GLU A 227 -22.60 24.27 -5.97
C GLU A 227 -22.04 24.50 -4.56
N ASP A 228 -20.74 24.26 -4.33
CA ASP A 228 -20.11 24.48 -3.03
C ASP A 228 -19.92 25.97 -2.69
N ARG A 229 -19.77 26.83 -3.71
CA ARG A 229 -19.73 28.30 -3.52
C ARG A 229 -21.10 28.88 -3.20
N GLU A 230 -22.17 28.35 -3.78
CA GLU A 230 -23.54 28.82 -3.55
C GLU A 230 -24.14 28.32 -2.23
N LYS A 231 -23.52 27.31 -1.59
CA LYS A 231 -23.90 26.78 -0.26
C LYS A 231 -23.26 27.53 0.92
N LYS A 232 -22.49 28.58 0.70
CA LYS A 232 -21.95 29.50 1.74
C LYS A 232 -22.80 30.76 1.88
#